data_AF-A0A365P039-F1
#
_entry.id   AF-A0A365P039-F1
#
_cell.length_a   1.000
_cell.length_b   1.000
_cell.length_c   1.000
_cell.angle_alpha   90.00
_cell.angle_beta   90.00
_cell.angle_gamma   90.00
#
_symmetry.space_group_name_H-M   'P 1'
#
loop_
_entity.id
_entity.type
_entity.pdbx_description
1 polymer ?
#
loop_
_entity_poly.entity_id
_entity_poly.type
_entity_poly.pdbx_seq_one_letter_code
_entity_poly.pdbx_strand_id
1 'polypeptide(L)'
;MKKILFLLISYLFITSCESFTGEEIARLPINRVSTSEENIFEKETTLNLKKDEEISFWSEMDVEYSGEEFFQFRLRIYKNDKPFAILEFDPTEKNITIGEIKTTIGDNTKWSFTGKNEVLKISEDGKYTFKGILKSTKNPNIVVNKAIVIIKK
;
A
#
# COMPACT_ATOMS: atom_id res chain seq x y z
N MET A 1 -14.89 -42.26 -38.86
CA MET A 1 -13.62 -41.56 -38.54
C MET A 1 -14.00 -40.39 -37.64
N LYS A 2 -13.71 -40.51 -36.34
CA LYS A 2 -14.28 -39.69 -35.28
C LYS A 2 -13.14 -39.10 -34.44
N LYS A 3 -13.30 -37.82 -34.13
CA LYS A 3 -12.73 -37.10 -32.97
C LYS A 3 -11.24 -36.74 -33.01
N ILE A 4 -10.92 -35.55 -33.52
CA ILE A 4 -9.91 -34.67 -32.93
C ILE A 4 -10.43 -33.23 -33.03
N LEU A 5 -11.21 -32.81 -32.03
CA LEU A 5 -11.55 -31.41 -31.82
C LEU A 5 -11.93 -31.23 -30.35
N PHE A 6 -10.94 -31.27 -29.45
CA PHE A 6 -11.15 -30.92 -28.05
C PHE A 6 -9.79 -30.66 -27.37
N LEU A 7 -9.17 -29.53 -27.69
CA LEU A 7 -7.97 -29.07 -26.96
C LEU A 7 -7.75 -27.57 -27.18
N LEU A 8 -8.73 -26.76 -26.79
CA LEU A 8 -8.60 -25.30 -26.84
C LEU A 8 -9.58 -24.58 -25.89
N ILE A 9 -9.78 -25.12 -24.68
CA ILE A 9 -10.60 -24.45 -23.66
C ILE A 9 -9.98 -24.73 -22.28
N SER A 10 -8.84 -24.10 -21.96
CA SER A 10 -8.32 -24.13 -20.59
C SER A 10 -7.46 -22.92 -20.17
N TYR A 11 -7.40 -21.84 -20.97
CA TYR A 11 -6.58 -20.66 -20.65
C TYR A 11 -7.35 -19.43 -20.17
N LEU A 12 -8.66 -19.53 -19.88
CA LEU A 12 -9.51 -18.35 -19.60
C LEU A 12 -9.80 -18.06 -18.11
N PHE A 13 -9.11 -18.67 -17.15
CA PHE A 13 -9.50 -18.55 -15.72
C PHE A 13 -8.44 -17.95 -14.78
N ILE A 14 -7.65 -16.96 -15.20
CA ILE A 14 -6.67 -16.33 -14.27
C ILE A 14 -6.73 -14.80 -14.13
N THR A 15 -7.67 -14.10 -14.76
CA THR A 15 -7.69 -12.62 -14.71
C THR A 15 -8.69 -12.00 -13.71
N SER A 16 -9.42 -12.80 -12.91
CA SER A 16 -10.55 -12.27 -12.13
C SER A 16 -10.19 -11.61 -10.79
N CYS A 17 -8.94 -11.69 -10.32
CA CYS A 17 -8.59 -11.17 -9.00
C CYS A 17 -8.48 -9.64 -8.95
N GLU A 18 -8.14 -8.99 -10.07
CA GLU A 18 -8.05 -7.52 -10.18
C GLU A 18 -9.42 -6.85 -10.05
N SER A 19 -10.48 -7.49 -10.54
CA SER A 19 -11.85 -6.95 -10.53
C SER A 19 -12.40 -6.62 -9.13
N PHE A 20 -11.87 -7.26 -8.08
CA PHE A 20 -12.36 -7.10 -6.71
C PHE A 20 -11.54 -6.10 -5.88
N THR A 21 -10.30 -5.78 -6.29
CA THR A 21 -9.38 -4.96 -5.48
C THR A 21 -8.88 -3.70 -6.18
N GLY A 22 -9.22 -3.52 -7.46
CA GLY A 22 -8.74 -2.42 -8.30
C GLY A 22 -7.44 -2.76 -9.04
N GLU A 23 -7.18 -2.00 -10.11
CA GLU A 23 -5.94 -2.07 -10.90
C GLU A 23 -4.83 -1.34 -10.15
N GLU A 24 -3.71 -2.01 -9.94
CA GLU A 24 -2.52 -1.38 -9.36
C GLU A 24 -1.85 -0.46 -10.39
N ILE A 25 -1.68 0.81 -10.01
CA ILE A 25 -1.10 1.84 -10.89
C ILE A 25 0.23 2.40 -10.37
N ALA A 26 0.56 2.18 -9.08
CA ALA A 26 1.88 2.47 -8.55
C ALA A 26 2.19 1.73 -7.25
N ARG A 27 3.48 1.64 -6.95
CA ARG A 27 4.02 1.20 -5.64
C ARG A 27 5.02 2.21 -5.10
N LEU A 28 4.97 2.41 -3.79
CA LEU A 28 5.87 3.28 -3.06
C LEU A 28 6.54 2.49 -1.93
N PRO A 29 7.74 1.94 -2.15
CA PRO A 29 8.41 1.05 -1.18
C PRO A 29 9.15 1.85 -0.10
N ILE A 30 8.47 2.12 1.02
CA ILE A 30 8.94 2.91 2.16
C ILE A 30 9.39 1.96 3.29
N ASN A 31 10.32 1.07 2.98
CA ASN A 31 10.75 -0.01 3.88
C ASN A 31 11.63 0.44 5.06
N ARG A 32 11.61 1.73 5.43
CA ARG A 32 12.40 2.29 6.53
C ARG A 32 11.57 3.27 7.35
N VAL A 33 11.63 3.11 8.67
CA VAL A 33 10.95 4.00 9.62
C VAL A 33 11.72 5.31 9.75
N SER A 34 10.99 6.42 9.60
CA SER A 34 11.48 7.77 9.88
C SER A 34 11.25 8.10 11.35
N THR A 35 12.33 8.34 12.10
CA THR A 35 12.30 8.41 13.58
C THR A 35 12.50 9.83 14.14
N SER A 36 12.90 10.79 13.30
CA SER A 36 13.04 12.21 13.63
C SER A 36 13.03 13.08 12.36
N GLU A 37 13.00 14.40 12.50
CA GLU A 37 13.12 15.33 11.37
C GLU A 37 14.47 15.22 10.64
N GLU A 38 15.50 14.75 11.34
CA GLU A 38 16.85 14.55 10.78
C GLU A 38 17.01 13.18 10.11
N ASN A 39 16.09 12.24 10.34
CA ASN A 39 16.12 10.87 9.81
C ASN A 39 14.80 10.55 9.07
N ILE A 40 14.61 11.20 7.92
CA ILE A 40 13.44 11.01 7.06
C ILE A 40 13.81 10.15 5.85
N PHE A 41 13.16 9.00 5.71
CA PHE A 41 13.30 8.12 4.55
C PHE A 41 12.10 8.27 3.62
N GLU A 42 12.13 9.33 2.81
CA GLU A 42 11.07 9.62 1.84
C GLU A 42 11.21 8.82 0.55
N LYS A 43 10.08 8.42 -0.01
CA LYS A 43 9.96 7.92 -1.39
C LYS A 43 8.89 8.70 -2.11
N GLU A 44 9.01 8.81 -3.43
CA GLU A 44 7.98 9.43 -4.25
C GLU A 44 7.63 8.63 -5.50
N THR A 45 6.41 8.85 -5.98
CA THR A 45 5.93 8.40 -7.30
C THR A 45 5.05 9.47 -7.92
N THR A 46 4.90 9.46 -9.24
CA THR A 46 4.10 10.44 -9.97
C THR A 46 3.15 9.76 -10.94
N LEU A 47 1.90 10.20 -10.95
CA LEU A 47 0.83 9.67 -11.78
C LEU A 47 0.11 10.81 -12.51
N ASN A 48 -0.34 10.57 -13.73
CA ASN A 48 -1.28 11.45 -14.39
C ASN A 48 -2.69 10.91 -14.10
N LEU A 49 -3.46 11.68 -13.34
CA LEU A 49 -4.80 11.28 -12.91
C LEU A 49 -5.85 12.16 -13.56
N LYS A 50 -7.03 11.58 -13.77
CA LYS A 50 -8.20 12.21 -14.34
C LYS A 50 -9.20 12.58 -13.27
N LYS A 51 -9.94 13.66 -13.53
CA LYS A 51 -11.07 14.06 -12.72
C LYS A 51 -12.03 12.88 -12.55
N ASP A 52 -12.60 12.78 -11.36
CA ASP A 52 -13.55 11.76 -10.90
C ASP A 52 -12.97 10.34 -10.77
N GLU A 53 -11.67 10.12 -11.03
CA GLU A 53 -11.00 8.87 -10.64
C GLU A 53 -11.01 8.72 -9.12
N GLU A 54 -11.29 7.50 -8.65
CA GLU A 54 -11.18 7.11 -7.25
C GLU A 54 -9.88 6.32 -7.06
N ILE A 55 -9.00 6.83 -6.21
CA ILE A 55 -7.72 6.20 -5.93
C ILE A 55 -7.77 5.61 -4.53
N SER A 56 -7.43 4.33 -4.40
CA SER A 56 -7.28 3.67 -3.11
C SER A 56 -5.83 3.45 -2.74
N PHE A 57 -5.53 3.64 -1.45
CA PHE A 57 -4.22 3.42 -0.86
C PHE A 57 -4.28 2.15 -0.01
N TRP A 58 -3.38 1.23 -0.33
CA TRP A 58 -3.23 -0.02 0.37
C TRP A 58 -1.85 -0.10 1.01
N SER A 59 -1.78 -0.75 2.16
CA SER A 59 -0.52 -1.08 2.83
C SER A 59 -0.18 -2.53 2.57
N GLU A 60 1.01 -2.81 2.06
CA GLU A 60 1.61 -4.14 2.09
C GLU A 60 2.76 -4.13 3.10
N MET A 61 2.57 -4.87 4.19
CA MET A 61 3.44 -4.87 5.36
C MET A 61 4.03 -6.26 5.60
N ASP A 62 5.27 -6.28 6.07
CA ASP A 62 5.95 -7.42 6.67
C ASP A 62 6.89 -6.87 7.74
N VAL A 63 6.48 -7.00 9.00
CA VAL A 63 7.12 -6.39 10.15
C VAL A 63 7.27 -7.37 11.29
N GLU A 64 8.31 -7.16 12.07
CA GLU A 64 8.55 -7.86 13.33
C GLU A 64 8.84 -6.80 14.41
N TYR A 65 8.24 -6.95 15.59
CA TYR A 65 8.43 -6.02 16.70
C TYR A 65 8.14 -6.70 18.04
N SER A 66 8.65 -6.09 19.12
CA SER A 66 8.40 -6.53 20.49
C SER A 66 7.65 -5.45 21.27
N GLY A 67 6.63 -5.84 22.04
CA GLY A 67 5.77 -4.94 22.80
C GLY A 67 4.71 -4.25 21.94
N GLU A 68 4.22 -3.10 22.42
CA GLU A 68 3.28 -2.27 21.68
C GLU A 68 4.01 -1.45 20.61
N GLU A 69 3.42 -1.38 19.42
CA GLU A 69 3.96 -0.63 18.30
C GLU A 69 2.84 0.09 17.56
N PHE A 70 3.13 1.31 17.11
CA PHE A 70 2.24 2.09 16.26
C PHE A 70 2.94 2.40 14.94
N PHE A 71 2.29 2.15 13.82
CA PHE A 71 2.78 2.50 12.49
C PHE A 71 1.90 3.59 11.89
N GLN A 72 2.49 4.52 11.13
CA GLN A 72 1.73 5.51 10.38
C GLN A 72 2.40 5.81 9.05
N PHE A 73 1.67 5.60 7.96
CA PHE A 73 2.06 6.19 6.69
C PHE A 73 1.60 7.64 6.64
N ARG A 74 2.48 8.53 6.17
CA ARG A 74 2.15 9.91 5.83
C ARG A 74 2.49 10.15 4.36
N LEU A 75 1.49 10.50 3.56
CA LEU A 75 1.62 10.87 2.16
C LEU A 75 1.37 12.37 1.99
N ARG A 76 2.37 13.11 1.52
CA ARG A 76 2.22 14.47 1.00
C ARG A 76 1.94 14.40 -0.50
N ILE A 77 0.83 14.99 -0.93
CA ILE A 77 0.35 14.94 -2.30
C ILE A 77 0.50 16.31 -2.91
N TYR A 78 1.08 16.37 -4.11
CA TYR A 78 1.25 17.58 -4.89
C TYR A 78 0.51 17.42 -6.22
N LYS A 79 -0.19 18.45 -6.67
CA LYS A 79 -0.80 18.54 -8.00
C LYS A 79 -0.08 19.61 -8.79
N ASN A 80 0.50 19.24 -9.94
CA ASN A 80 1.30 20.14 -10.77
C ASN A 80 2.34 20.90 -9.93
N ASP A 81 3.07 20.15 -9.10
CA ASP A 81 4.13 20.61 -8.19
C ASP A 81 3.68 21.56 -7.05
N LYS A 82 2.37 21.81 -6.91
CA LYS A 82 1.78 22.58 -5.80
C LYS A 82 1.22 21.64 -4.73
N PRO A 83 1.40 21.95 -3.43
CA PRO A 83 0.78 21.16 -2.36
C PRO A 83 -0.73 21.03 -2.58
N PHE A 84 -1.23 19.81 -2.48
CA PHE A 84 -2.64 19.47 -2.70
C PHE A 84 -3.29 18.92 -1.43
N ALA A 85 -2.68 17.90 -0.83
CA ALA A 85 -3.23 17.25 0.36
C ALA A 85 -2.14 16.57 1.20
N ILE A 86 -2.49 16.22 2.44
CA ILE A 86 -1.73 15.30 3.28
C ILE A 86 -2.69 14.19 3.71
N LEU A 87 -2.30 12.94 3.48
CA LEU A 87 -3.00 11.76 3.98
C LEU A 87 -2.15 11.09 5.04
N GLU A 88 -2.77 10.72 6.15
CA GLU A 88 -2.14 9.94 7.21
C GLU A 88 -3.05 8.78 7.56
N PHE A 89 -2.50 7.58 7.66
CA PHE A 89 -3.27 6.40 8.04
C PHE A 89 -2.39 5.39 8.77
N ASP A 90 -3.01 4.70 9.73
CA ASP A 90 -2.43 3.52 10.37
C ASP A 90 -2.59 2.33 9.41
N PRO A 91 -1.50 1.67 8.96
CA PRO A 91 -1.62 0.52 8.06
C PRO A 91 -2.37 -0.65 8.69
N THR A 92 -2.43 -0.71 10.02
CA THR A 92 -3.06 -1.79 10.78
C THR A 92 -4.58 -1.66 10.86
N GLU A 93 -5.10 -0.43 10.73
CA GLU A 93 -6.53 -0.13 10.58
C GLU A 93 -6.92 -0.22 9.09
N LYS A 94 -7.66 -1.27 8.74
CA LYS A 94 -7.90 -1.64 7.34
C LYS A 94 -9.35 -2.06 7.10
N ASN A 95 -9.90 -1.57 6.00
CA ASN A 95 -11.27 -1.85 5.57
C ASN A 95 -11.38 -3.23 4.90
N ILE A 96 -10.36 -3.60 4.13
CA ILE A 96 -10.25 -4.89 3.43
C ILE A 96 -8.85 -5.44 3.70
N THR A 97 -8.75 -6.74 3.90
CA THR A 97 -7.48 -7.42 4.21
C THR A 97 -7.29 -8.66 3.33
N ILE A 98 -6.07 -8.87 2.86
CA ILE A 98 -5.66 -10.01 2.04
C ILE A 98 -4.36 -10.58 2.61
N GLY A 99 -4.30 -11.91 2.71
CA GLY A 99 -3.07 -12.62 3.06
C GLY A 99 -2.49 -12.27 4.43
N GLU A 100 -3.34 -11.92 5.39
CA GLU A 100 -2.89 -11.57 6.74
C GLU A 100 -2.43 -12.80 7.51
N ILE A 101 -1.18 -12.74 7.97
CA ILE A 101 -0.55 -13.72 8.83
C ILE A 101 0.04 -12.96 10.01
N LYS A 102 -0.52 -13.18 11.20
CA LYS A 102 -0.04 -12.58 12.45
C LYS A 102 0.26 -13.67 13.46
N THR A 103 1.50 -13.70 13.94
CA THR A 103 1.96 -14.63 14.97
C THR A 103 2.54 -13.84 16.12
N THR A 104 2.08 -14.13 17.34
CA THR A 104 2.60 -13.52 18.56
C THR A 104 3.02 -14.62 19.54
N ILE A 105 4.28 -14.58 20.00
CA ILE A 105 4.83 -15.50 21.01
C ILE A 105 5.48 -14.66 22.10
N GLY A 106 4.89 -14.65 23.29
CA GLY A 106 5.24 -13.67 24.32
C GLY A 106 4.96 -12.25 23.81
N ASP A 107 5.94 -11.36 23.96
CA ASP A 107 5.83 -9.97 23.49
C ASP A 107 6.27 -9.79 22.03
N ASN A 108 6.75 -10.83 21.37
CA ASN A 108 7.26 -10.73 19.99
C ASN A 108 6.15 -11.02 18.99
N THR A 109 5.91 -10.06 18.10
CA THR A 109 4.93 -10.15 17.01
C THR A 109 5.64 -10.17 15.67
N LYS A 110 5.27 -11.12 14.81
CA LYS A 110 5.55 -11.13 13.37
C LYS A 110 4.25 -10.98 12.62
N TRP A 111 4.19 -10.00 11.72
CA TRP A 111 2.95 -9.66 11.04
C TRP A 111 3.20 -9.30 9.59
N SER A 112 2.54 -10.02 8.69
CA SER A 112 2.48 -9.68 7.28
C SER A 112 1.03 -9.60 6.80
N PHE A 113 0.73 -8.60 5.98
CA PHE A 113 -0.60 -8.41 5.42
C PHE A 113 -0.57 -7.47 4.21
N THR A 114 -1.63 -7.51 3.41
CA THR A 114 -2.00 -6.43 2.48
C THR A 114 -3.39 -5.90 2.85
N GLY A 115 -3.56 -4.59 3.04
CA GLY A 115 -4.83 -4.01 3.48
C GLY A 115 -5.20 -2.72 2.76
N LYS A 116 -6.48 -2.50 2.47
CA LYS A 116 -7.01 -1.22 1.95
C LYS A 116 -7.23 -0.28 3.12
N ASN A 117 -6.56 0.87 3.11
CA ASN A 117 -6.64 1.84 4.20
C ASN A 117 -7.52 3.02 3.79
N GLU A 118 -7.09 3.79 2.80
CA GLU A 118 -7.69 5.09 2.46
C GLU A 118 -8.17 5.16 1.01
N VAL A 119 -9.03 6.14 0.74
CA VAL A 119 -9.53 6.46 -0.60
C VAL A 119 -9.51 7.97 -0.82
N LEU A 120 -9.05 8.39 -2.01
CA LEU A 120 -9.04 9.78 -2.46
C LEU A 120 -9.74 9.90 -3.81
N LYS A 121 -10.78 10.75 -3.86
CA LYS A 121 -11.41 11.13 -5.11
C LYS A 121 -10.67 12.30 -5.76
N ILE A 122 -10.31 12.17 -7.03
CA ILE A 122 -9.60 13.19 -7.80
C ILE A 122 -10.60 14.22 -8.32
N SER A 123 -10.43 15.49 -7.92
CA SER A 123 -11.36 16.57 -8.28
C SER A 123 -11.10 17.16 -9.66
N GLU A 124 -9.88 17.00 -10.18
CA GLU A 124 -9.41 17.68 -11.39
C GLU A 124 -8.28 16.87 -12.06
N ASP A 125 -8.21 16.93 -13.39
CA ASP A 125 -7.08 16.40 -14.16
C ASP A 125 -5.75 17.01 -13.70
N GLY A 126 -4.69 16.20 -13.69
CA GLY A 126 -3.35 16.72 -13.46
C GLY A 126 -2.28 15.67 -13.24
N LYS A 127 -1.05 16.16 -13.09
CA LYS A 127 0.09 15.38 -12.64
C LYS A 127 0.11 15.41 -11.11
N TYR A 128 -0.06 14.24 -10.49
CA TYR A 128 -0.07 14.06 -9.04
C TYR A 128 1.21 13.37 -8.58
N THR A 129 1.96 14.02 -7.70
CA THR A 129 3.16 13.47 -7.06
C THR A 129 2.82 13.08 -5.62
N PHE A 130 3.04 11.83 -5.28
CA PHE A 130 2.84 11.28 -3.94
C PHE A 130 4.20 11.09 -3.28
N LYS A 131 4.43 11.75 -2.15
CA LYS A 131 5.65 11.63 -1.34
C LYS A 131 5.32 11.00 -0.01
N GLY A 132 5.87 9.83 0.27
CA GLY A 132 5.51 9.00 1.41
C GLY A 132 6.66 8.76 2.38
N ILE A 133 6.33 8.74 3.66
CA ILE A 133 7.19 8.28 4.76
C ILE A 133 6.41 7.28 5.62
N LEU A 134 7.14 6.36 6.26
CA LEU A 134 6.63 5.52 7.33
C LEU A 134 7.16 6.08 8.65
N LYS A 135 6.27 6.29 9.61
CA LYS A 135 6.59 6.62 11.00
C LYS A 135 6.22 5.45 11.87
N SER A 136 6.89 5.35 13.01
CA SER A 136 6.46 4.46 14.07
C SER A 136 6.93 4.97 15.43
N THR A 137 6.46 4.37 16.52
CA THR A 137 7.00 4.66 17.86
C THR A 137 8.50 4.34 17.91
N LYS A 138 9.27 5.05 18.75
CA LYS A 138 10.71 4.80 18.91
C LYS A 138 10.93 3.47 19.63
N ASN A 139 10.78 2.36 18.91
CA ASN A 139 11.05 1.02 19.39
C ASN A 139 12.31 0.49 18.66
N PRO A 140 13.40 0.23 19.39
CA PRO A 140 14.66 -0.21 18.79
C PRO A 140 14.58 -1.63 18.21
N ASN A 141 13.54 -2.40 18.54
CA ASN A 141 13.41 -3.80 18.17
C ASN A 141 12.52 -4.02 16.93
N ILE A 142 12.08 -2.95 16.26
CA ILE A 142 11.33 -3.08 15.01
C ILE A 142 12.27 -3.52 13.89
N VAL A 143 11.83 -4.55 13.16
CA VAL A 143 12.37 -4.93 11.86
C VAL A 143 11.27 -4.72 10.82
N VAL A 144 11.52 -3.83 9.85
CA VAL A 144 10.64 -3.62 8.70
C VAL A 144 11.26 -4.33 7.49
N ASN A 145 10.77 -5.53 7.18
CA ASN A 145 11.18 -6.27 5.98
C ASN A 145 10.49 -5.68 4.73
N LYS A 146 9.23 -5.27 4.89
CA LYS A 146 8.42 -4.65 3.84
C LYS A 146 7.46 -3.63 4.43
N ALA A 147 7.40 -2.46 3.80
CA ALA A 147 6.38 -1.45 4.03
C ALA A 147 6.16 -0.67 2.73
N ILE A 148 5.14 -1.06 1.99
CA ILE A 148 4.83 -0.50 0.67
C ILE A 148 3.45 0.13 0.71
N VAL A 149 3.34 1.36 0.23
CA VAL A 149 2.04 1.92 -0.14
C VAL A 149 1.77 1.55 -1.60
N ILE A 150 0.69 0.80 -1.83
CA ILE A 150 0.21 0.43 -3.16
C ILE A 150 -0.94 1.37 -3.50
N ILE A 151 -0.88 1.95 -4.70
CA ILE A 151 -1.90 2.86 -5.23
C ILE A 151 -2.69 2.11 -6.29
N LYS A 152 -4.01 2.04 -6.12
CA LYS A 152 -4.93 1.35 -7.03
C LYS A 152 -6.08 2.24 -7.49
N LYS A 153 -6.61 1.99 -8.68
CA LYS A 153 -7.85 2.59 -9.22
C LYS A 153 -8.93 1.54 -9.45
#